data_AF-A0A0K9PLC9-F1
#
_entry.id   AF-A0A0K9PLC9-F1
#
_cell.length_a   1.000
_cell.length_b   1.000
_cell.length_c   1.000
_cell.angle_alpha   90.00
_cell.angle_beta   90.00
_cell.angle_gamma   90.00
#
_symmetry.space_group_name_H-M   'P 1'
#
loop_
_entity.id
_entity.type
_entity.pdbx_description
1 polymer ?
#
loop_
_entity_poly.entity_id
_entity_poly.type
_entity_poly.pdbx_seq_one_letter_code
_entity_poly.pdbx_strand_id
1 'polypeptide(L)'
;MVGSRRAAWRIVSSIKQKEESRKNDDHVAIVKKYRANIETELSKVCGWIVVLLDSQFIPSTASSESKVSYQKMKGDYHKYLAEFKVGTRGL
;
A
#
# COMPACT_ATOMS: atom_id res chain seq x y z
N MET A 1 -4.40 9.14 6.91
CA MET A 1 -5.18 8.03 6.30
C MET A 1 -4.29 6.87 5.83
N VAL A 2 -3.47 7.02 4.78
CA VAL A 2 -2.61 5.93 4.24
C VAL A 2 -1.61 5.37 5.27
N GLY A 3 -0.98 6.24 6.07
CA GLY A 3 -0.03 5.83 7.12
C GLY A 3 -0.62 4.83 8.12
N SER A 4 -1.83 5.08 8.63
CA SER A 4 -2.51 4.21 9.59
C SER A 4 -2.85 2.84 8.98
N ARG A 5 -3.29 2.81 7.70
CA ARG A 5 -3.58 1.54 7.00
C ARG A 5 -2.30 0.75 6.74
N ARG A 6 -1.18 1.42 6.42
CA ARG A 6 0.13 0.77 6.30
C ARG A 6 0.63 0.20 7.63
N ALA A 7 0.43 0.91 8.74
CA ALA A 7 0.75 0.40 10.06
C ALA A 7 -0.08 -0.85 10.39
N ALA A 8 -1.40 -0.80 10.17
CA ALA A 8 -2.29 -1.95 10.34
C ALA A 8 -1.86 -3.14 9.47
N TRP A 9 -1.55 -2.90 8.18
CA TRP A 9 -1.07 -3.92 7.26
C TRP A 9 0.21 -4.64 7.75
N ARG A 10 1.16 -3.89 8.33
CA ARG A 10 2.38 -4.48 8.92
C ARG A 10 2.06 -5.36 10.12
N ILE A 11 1.22 -4.87 11.04
CA ILE A 11 0.82 -5.63 12.23
C ILE A 11 0.15 -6.95 11.83
N VAL A 12 -0.81 -6.88 10.90
CA VAL A 12 -1.52 -8.07 10.38
C VAL A 12 -0.56 -9.03 9.67
N SER A 13 0.41 -8.51 8.93
CA SER A 13 1.45 -9.33 8.29
C SER A 13 2.33 -10.06 9.31
N SER A 14 2.70 -9.41 10.42
CA SER A 14 3.43 -10.05 11.52
C SER A 14 2.59 -11.11 12.24
N ILE A 15 1.29 -10.87 12.44
CA ILE A 15 0.36 -11.85 13.02
C ILE A 15 0.27 -13.08 12.12
N LYS A 16 0.12 -12.88 10.80
CA LYS A 16 0.09 -13.97 9.81
C LYS A 16 1.32 -14.87 9.95
N GLN A 17 2.51 -14.28 9.96
CA GLN A 17 3.78 -15.03 10.08
C GLN A 17 3.87 -15.81 11.40
N LYS A 18 3.33 -15.26 12.49
CA LYS A 18 3.27 -15.93 13.80
C LYS A 18 2.28 -17.09 13.83
N GLU A 19 1.15 -16.99 13.16
CA GLU A 19 0.18 -18.09 13.07
C GLU A 19 0.66 -19.19 12.10
N GLU A 20 1.35 -18.82 11.01
CA GLU A 20 2.02 -19.77 10.10
C GLU A 20 3.08 -20.60 10.84
N SER A 21 3.88 -20.00 11.73
CA SER A 21 4.87 -20.74 12.52
C SER A 21 4.25 -21.68 13.56
N ARG A 22 2.98 -21.46 13.93
CA ARG A 22 2.20 -22.31 14.83
C ARG A 22 1.42 -23.42 14.10
N LYS A 23 1.46 -23.46 12.77
CA LYS A 23 0.64 -24.37 11.92
C LYS A 23 -0.87 -24.27 12.22
N ASN A 24 -1.35 -23.06 12.51
CA ASN A 24 -2.76 -22.80 12.80
C ASN A 24 -3.51 -22.35 11.55
N ASP A 25 -3.81 -23.31 10.67
CA ASP A 25 -4.28 -23.03 9.30
C ASP A 25 -5.60 -22.25 9.25
N ASP A 26 -6.52 -22.48 10.20
CA ASP A 26 -7.80 -21.76 10.30
C ASP A 26 -7.57 -20.26 10.55
N HIS A 27 -6.73 -19.93 11.53
CA HIS A 27 -6.37 -18.54 11.80
C HIS A 27 -5.59 -17.91 10.65
N VAL A 28 -4.69 -18.66 10.00
CA VAL A 28 -3.96 -18.17 8.84
C VAL A 28 -4.92 -17.77 7.72
N ALA A 29 -5.98 -18.54 7.47
CA ALA A 29 -7.00 -18.20 6.46
C ALA A 29 -7.76 -16.89 6.82
N ILE A 30 -8.17 -16.73 8.07
CA ILE A 30 -8.85 -15.51 8.56
C ILE A 30 -7.95 -14.28 8.40
N VAL A 31 -6.68 -14.39 8.83
CA VAL A 31 -5.71 -13.29 8.77
C VAL A 31 -5.36 -12.94 7.32
N LYS A 32 -5.23 -13.93 6.42
CA LYS A 32 -5.03 -13.69 4.98
C LYS A 32 -6.19 -12.89 4.37
N LYS A 33 -7.45 -13.24 4.68
CA LYS A 33 -8.63 -12.51 4.20
C LYS A 33 -8.65 -11.06 4.68
N TYR A 34 -8.37 -10.83 5.96
CA TYR A 34 -8.32 -9.48 6.51
C TYR A 34 -7.19 -8.65 5.90
N ARG A 35 -6.01 -9.24 5.70
CA ARG A 35 -4.89 -8.61 5.01
C ARG A 35 -5.25 -8.18 3.59
N ALA A 36 -5.91 -9.05 2.81
CA ALA A 36 -6.32 -8.76 1.44
C ALA A 36 -7.28 -7.55 1.34
N ASN A 37 -8.17 -7.39 2.33
CA ASN A 37 -9.06 -6.21 2.41
C ASN A 37 -8.24 -4.92 2.59
N ILE A 38 -7.26 -4.92 3.50
CA ILE A 38 -6.38 -3.76 3.72
C ILE A 38 -5.56 -3.45 2.46
N GLU A 39 -5.03 -4.47 1.78
CA GLU A 39 -4.27 -4.31 0.53
C GLU A 39 -5.14 -3.72 -0.58
N THR A 40 -6.41 -4.10 -0.66
CA THR A 40 -7.38 -3.54 -1.62
C THR A 40 -7.63 -2.06 -1.34
N GLU A 41 -7.86 -1.67 -0.08
CA GLU A 41 -8.05 -0.28 0.30
C GLU A 41 -6.79 0.57 0.03
N LEU A 42 -5.62 0.05 0.40
CA LEU A 42 -4.35 0.72 0.12
C LEU A 42 -4.11 0.89 -1.37
N SER A 43 -4.40 -0.14 -2.18
CA SER A 43 -4.28 -0.09 -3.63
C SER A 43 -5.16 1.00 -4.24
N LYS A 44 -6.43 1.07 -3.80
CA LYS A 44 -7.39 2.08 -4.27
C LYS A 44 -6.92 3.50 -3.94
N VAL A 45 -6.59 3.75 -2.67
CA VAL A 45 -6.19 5.10 -2.23
C VAL A 45 -4.86 5.52 -2.87
N CYS A 46 -3.85 4.66 -2.89
CA CYS A 46 -2.56 5.00 -3.51
C CYS A 46 -2.70 5.20 -5.02
N GLY A 47 -3.48 4.37 -5.70
CA GLY A 47 -3.75 4.50 -7.14
C GLY A 47 -4.46 5.81 -7.48
N TRP A 48 -5.50 6.17 -6.72
CA TRP A 48 -6.20 7.43 -6.89
C TRP A 48 -5.29 8.65 -6.70
N ILE A 49 -4.42 8.63 -5.68
CA ILE A 49 -3.46 9.73 -5.44
C ILE A 49 -2.46 9.85 -6.59
N VAL A 50 -1.95 8.73 -7.12
CA VAL A 50 -1.04 8.76 -8.27
C VAL A 50 -1.72 9.40 -9.49
N VAL A 51 -2.96 9.01 -9.79
CA VAL A 51 -3.74 9.61 -10.90
C VAL A 51 -3.96 11.10 -10.68
N LEU A 52 -4.28 11.51 -9.45
CA LEU A 52 -4.47 12.91 -9.10
C LEU A 52 -3.19 13.74 -9.28
N LEU A 53 -2.05 13.20 -8.85
CA LEU A 53 -0.74 13.84 -9.03
C LEU A 53 -0.41 14.02 -10.52
N ASP A 54 -0.64 13.00 -11.34
CA ASP A 54 -0.32 13.01 -12.78
C ASP A 54 -1.26 13.91 -13.59
N SER A 55 -2.55 13.93 -13.25
CA SER A 55 -3.56 14.66 -14.04
C SER A 55 -3.69 16.13 -13.65
N GLN A 56 -3.42 16.49 -12.38
CA GLN A 56 -3.69 17.84 -11.88
C GLN A 56 -2.46 18.52 -11.27
N PHE A 57 -1.82 17.92 -10.27
CA PHE A 57 -0.81 18.65 -9.48
C PHE A 57 0.52 18.86 -10.21
N ILE A 58 1.04 17.81 -10.87
CA ILE A 58 2.31 17.90 -11.61
C ILE A 58 2.18 18.80 -12.85
N PRO A 59 1.09 18.75 -13.64
CA PRO A 59 0.89 19.67 -14.76
C PRO A 59 0.63 21.12 -14.35
N SER A 60 -0.04 21.36 -13.21
CA SER A 60 -0.50 22.71 -12.82
C SER A 60 0.54 23.52 -12.04
N THR A 61 1.68 22.94 -11.66
CA THR A 61 2.72 23.66 -10.90
C THR A 61 3.74 24.35 -11.81
N ALA A 62 3.90 25.66 -11.63
CA ALA A 62 4.96 26.44 -12.29
C ALA A 62 6.32 26.35 -11.58
N SER A 63 6.32 26.12 -10.25
CA SER A 63 7.55 26.02 -9.46
C SER A 63 8.23 24.67 -9.66
N SER A 64 9.53 24.70 -9.95
CA SER A 64 10.39 23.52 -10.07
C SER A 64 10.47 22.74 -8.75
N GLU A 65 10.52 23.43 -7.61
CA GLU A 65 10.59 22.83 -6.28
C GLU A 65 9.31 22.06 -5.93
N SER A 66 8.15 22.65 -6.22
CA SER A 66 6.85 21.99 -6.03
C SER A 66 6.71 20.78 -6.97
N LYS A 67 7.20 20.88 -8.22
CA LYS A 67 7.21 19.77 -9.17
C LYS A 67 8.06 18.60 -8.68
N VAL A 68 9.25 18.87 -8.14
CA VAL A 68 10.10 17.85 -7.50
C VAL A 68 9.39 17.22 -6.30
N SER A 69 8.74 18.02 -5.46
CA SER A 69 8.01 17.53 -4.29
C SER A 69 6.85 16.59 -4.68
N TYR A 70 6.08 16.92 -5.73
CA TYR A 70 5.01 16.06 -6.23
C TYR A 70 5.53 14.78 -6.91
N GLN A 71 6.63 14.87 -7.65
CA GLN A 71 7.28 13.68 -8.22
C GLN A 71 7.81 12.74 -7.14
N LYS A 72 8.41 13.28 -6.07
CA LYS A 72 8.80 12.51 -4.90
C LYS A 72 7.59 11.81 -4.26
N MET A 73 6.50 12.55 -4.08
CA MET A 73 5.26 12.01 -3.51
C MET A 73 4.70 10.87 -4.37
N LYS A 74 4.67 11.03 -5.70
CA LYS A 74 4.29 9.98 -6.65
C LYS A 74 5.14 8.73 -6.48
N GLY A 75 6.47 8.89 -6.38
CA GLY A 75 7.40 7.80 -6.11
C GLY A 75 7.13 7.08 -4.79
N ASP A 76 6.82 7.83 -3.72
CA ASP A 76 6.46 7.27 -2.41
C ASP A 76 5.18 6.40 -2.50
N TYR A 77 4.16 6.82 -3.25
CA TYR A 77 2.94 6.00 -3.44
C TYR A 77 3.15 4.78 -4.34
N HIS A 78 3.99 4.86 -5.37
CA HIS A 78 4.38 3.68 -6.15
C HIS A 78 5.17 2.68 -5.30
N LYS A 79 6.07 3.16 -4.45
CA LYS A 79 6.79 2.32 -3.48
C LYS A 79 5.80 1.59 -2.56
N TYR A 80 4.80 2.29 -2.03
CA TYR A 80 3.76 1.64 -1.20
C TYR A 80 2.99 0.57 -1.99
N LEU A 81 2.56 0.86 -3.22
CA LEU A 81 1.91 -0.13 -4.09
C LEU A 81 2.78 -1.38 -4.30
N ALA A 82 4.10 -1.21 -4.45
CA ALA A 82 5.02 -2.33 -4.60
C ALA A 82 5.16 -3.17 -3.31
N GLU A 83 5.17 -2.54 -2.12
CA GLU A 83 5.33 -3.22 -0.82
C GLU A 83 4.34 -4.38 -0.62
N PHE A 84 3.08 -4.22 -1.04
CA PHE A 84 2.05 -5.24 -0.86
C PHE A 84 1.68 -6.03 -2.11
N LYS A 85 1.89 -5.52 -3.33
CA LYS A 85 1.65 -6.30 -4.57
C LYS A 85 2.63 -7.44 -4.79
N VAL A 86 3.82 -7.40 -4.17
CA VAL A 86 4.78 -8.51 -4.21
C VAL A 86 4.20 -9.78 -3.57
N GLY A 87 3.24 -9.65 -2.64
CA GLY A 87 2.56 -10.80 -2.02
C GLY A 87 1.54 -11.52 -2.93
N THR A 88 1.19 -10.95 -4.08
CA THR A 88 0.20 -11.53 -5.03
C THR A 88 0.86 -12.23 -6.23
N ARG A 89 2.18 -12.06 -6.41
CA ARG A 89 2.94 -12.64 -7.53
C ARG A 89 3.69 -13.88 -7.02
N GLY A 90 2.92 -14.89 -6.66
CA GLY A 90 3.39 -16.11 -6.01
C GLY A 90 2.28 -17.15 -5.89
N LEU A 91 1.53 -17.34 -6.99
CA LEU A 91 0.75 -18.51 -7.34
C LEU A 91 1.02 -18.78 -8.81
#